data_AF-A0A9J5WTP9-F1
#
_entry.id   AF-A0A9J5WTP9-F1
#
_cell.length_a   1.000
_cell.length_b   1.000
_cell.length_c   1.000
_cell.angle_alpha   90.00
_cell.angle_beta   90.00
_cell.angle_gamma   90.00
#
_symmetry.space_group_name_H-M   'P 1'
#
loop_
_entity.id
_entity.type
_entity.pdbx_description
1 polymer ?
#
loop_
_entity_poly.entity_id
_entity_poly.type
_entity_poly.pdbx_seq_one_letter_code
_entity_poly.pdbx_strand_id
1 'polypeptide(L)'
;MKHSQTTEKDVGSSNPTNLKVTFYNNRTVGANNNLFSRHLGKIVRDHNICPLGVPSWHDINQEKLNHMWAAVEHKFLSVHMNDHRDHIF
;
A
#
# COMPACT_ATOMS: atom_id res chain seq x y z
N MET A 1 9.48 -37.80 -11.74
CA MET A 1 8.29 -37.82 -10.85
C MET A 1 8.51 -36.85 -9.70
N LYS A 2 7.64 -35.83 -9.60
CA LYS A 2 7.30 -34.91 -8.46
C LYS A 2 8.48 -34.20 -7.75
N HIS A 3 8.81 -32.94 -8.06
CA HIS A 3 8.21 -31.64 -7.64
C HIS A 3 8.17 -31.37 -6.12
N SER A 4 8.89 -30.31 -5.69
CA SER A 4 8.38 -29.14 -4.93
C SER A 4 9.56 -28.20 -4.63
N GLN A 5 9.80 -27.17 -5.45
CA GLN A 5 9.28 -25.79 -5.34
C GLN A 5 9.94 -24.96 -4.23
N THR A 6 11.04 -24.31 -4.61
CA THR A 6 11.48 -23.00 -4.10
C THR A 6 10.40 -21.95 -4.39
N THR A 7 10.08 -21.08 -3.44
CA THR A 7 9.89 -19.63 -3.64
C THR A 7 9.64 -18.96 -2.29
N GLU A 8 10.73 -18.52 -1.66
CA GLU A 8 10.67 -17.40 -0.74
C GLU A 8 10.21 -16.20 -1.56
N LYS A 9 8.97 -15.75 -1.38
CA LYS A 9 8.49 -14.53 -2.02
C LYS A 9 9.13 -13.36 -1.30
N ASP A 10 10.06 -12.75 -2.02
CA ASP A 10 10.82 -11.54 -1.73
C ASP A 10 10.19 -10.63 -0.67
N VAL A 11 10.95 -10.50 0.42
CA VAL A 11 10.94 -9.36 1.34
C VAL A 11 10.88 -8.07 0.52
N GLY A 12 9.91 -7.22 0.87
CA GLY A 12 9.61 -5.97 0.19
C GLY A 12 10.88 -5.19 -0.21
N SER A 13 10.91 -4.80 -1.48
CA SER A 13 11.95 -3.93 -2.04
C SER A 13 11.91 -2.58 -1.31
N SER A 14 12.67 -2.47 -0.23
CA SER A 14 12.79 -1.23 0.52
C SER A 14 13.71 -0.30 -0.25
N ASN A 15 13.15 0.71 -0.92
CA ASN A 15 13.93 1.91 -1.19
C ASN A 15 14.34 2.51 0.17
N PRO A 16 15.61 2.87 0.39
CA PRO A 16 16.10 3.42 1.66
C PRO A 16 15.44 4.76 2.07
N THR A 17 14.62 5.34 1.19
CA THR A 17 13.88 6.60 1.37
C THR A 17 12.38 6.41 1.64
N ASN A 18 11.87 5.17 1.66
CA ASN A 18 10.45 4.95 1.88
C ASN A 18 10.00 5.35 3.29
N LEU A 19 8.86 6.00 3.36
CA LEU A 19 8.30 6.49 4.62
C LEU A 19 7.42 5.42 5.25
N LYS A 20 7.71 5.06 6.50
CA LYS A 20 6.89 4.09 7.25
C LYS A 20 5.54 4.69 7.60
N VAL A 21 4.47 4.01 7.26
CA VAL A 21 3.09 4.40 7.58
C VAL A 21 2.46 3.29 8.39
N THR A 22 1.88 3.68 9.52
CA THR A 22 1.28 2.73 10.44
C THR A 22 -0.24 2.70 10.25
N PHE A 23 -0.80 1.49 10.22
CA PHE A 23 -2.23 1.28 10.07
C PHE A 23 -2.82 0.69 11.36
N TYR A 24 -3.92 1.30 11.81
CA TYR A 24 -4.75 0.81 12.91
C TYR A 24 -6.22 0.92 12.50
N ASN A 25 -6.97 -0.19 12.60
CA ASN A 25 -8.39 -0.25 12.23
C ASN A 25 -8.69 0.35 10.83
N ASN A 26 -7.92 -0.07 9.81
CA ASN A 26 -8.01 0.43 8.43
C ASN A 26 -7.81 1.94 8.26
N ARG A 27 -7.19 2.61 9.23
CA ARG A 27 -6.85 4.04 9.18
C ARG A 27 -5.36 4.25 9.39
N THR A 28 -4.80 5.28 8.77
CA THR A 28 -3.42 5.67 9.01
C THR A 28 -3.29 6.45 10.31
N VAL A 29 -2.26 6.11 11.08
CA VAL A 29 -1.95 6.74 12.37
C VAL A 29 -0.45 7.07 12.45
N GLY A 30 -0.08 7.90 13.42
CA GLY A 30 1.30 8.31 13.65
C GLY A 30 1.78 9.43 12.72
N ALA A 31 3.09 9.66 12.73
CA ALA A 31 3.72 10.87 12.19
C ALA A 31 3.52 11.10 10.67
N ASN A 32 3.36 10.02 9.90
CA ASN A 32 3.26 10.09 8.44
C ASN A 32 1.81 10.07 7.91
N ASN A 33 0.79 10.10 8.78
CA ASN A 33 -0.62 9.99 8.37
C ASN A 33 -1.05 11.08 7.38
N ASN A 34 -0.73 12.35 7.66
CA ASN A 34 -1.12 13.50 6.85
C ASN A 34 -0.43 13.48 5.50
N LEU A 35 0.85 13.07 5.47
CA LEU A 35 1.61 12.97 4.24
C LEU A 35 1.08 11.83 3.36
N PHE A 36 0.74 10.69 3.95
CA PHE A 36 0.09 9.58 3.27
C PHE A 36 -1.26 10.00 2.68
N SER A 37 -2.14 10.61 3.47
CA SER A 37 -3.46 11.07 3.00
C SER A 37 -3.32 12.11 1.87
N ARG A 38 -2.37 13.04 1.99
CA ARG A 38 -2.10 14.02 0.93
C ARG A 38 -1.58 13.36 -0.35
N HIS A 39 -0.74 12.33 -0.23
CA HIS A 39 -0.21 11.61 -1.38
C HIS A 39 -1.30 10.80 -2.09
N LEU A 40 -2.14 10.07 -1.34
CA LEU A 40 -3.32 9.40 -1.89
C LEU A 40 -4.25 10.38 -2.62
N GLY A 41 -4.52 11.54 -2.00
CA GLY A 41 -5.32 12.58 -2.62
C GLY A 41 -4.74 13.09 -3.94
N LYS A 42 -3.40 13.08 -4.10
CA LYS A 42 -2.75 13.40 -5.38
C LYS A 42 -2.93 12.28 -6.40
N ILE A 43 -2.67 11.03 -6.02
CA ILE A 43 -2.82 9.87 -6.92
C ILE A 43 -4.24 9.79 -7.48
N VAL A 44 -5.25 10.00 -6.63
CA VAL A 44 -6.67 9.93 -7.04
C VAL A 44 -7.07 11.08 -7.97
N ARG A 45 -6.45 12.26 -7.83
CA ARG A 45 -6.82 13.47 -8.59
C ARG A 45 -5.96 13.69 -9.84
N ASP A 46 -4.73 13.21 -9.84
CA ASP A 46 -3.77 13.43 -10.93
C ASP A 46 -3.88 12.30 -11.96
N HIS A 47 -4.55 12.62 -13.07
CA HIS A 47 -4.76 11.70 -14.18
C HIS A 47 -3.45 11.24 -14.84
N ASN A 48 -2.33 11.94 -14.64
CA ASN A 48 -1.03 11.53 -15.14
C ASN A 48 -0.35 10.47 -14.25
N ILE A 49 -0.73 10.40 -12.97
CA ILE A 49 -0.15 9.46 -11.99
C ILE A 49 -0.97 8.19 -11.92
N CYS A 50 -2.30 8.31 -11.91
CA CYS A 50 -3.19 7.17 -12.06
C CYS A 50 -4.40 7.62 -12.87
N PRO A 51 -4.52 7.20 -14.14
CA PRO A 51 -5.67 7.53 -14.96
C PRO A 51 -6.88 6.72 -14.49
N LEU A 52 -7.43 7.08 -13.32
CA LEU A 52 -8.53 6.35 -12.73
C LEU A 52 -9.74 6.42 -13.65
N GLY A 53 -10.02 7.55 -14.32
CA GLY A 53 -10.88 7.66 -15.50
C GLY A 53 -12.13 6.76 -15.48
N VAL A 54 -12.75 6.62 -14.31
CA VAL A 54 -13.85 5.68 -14.07
C VAL A 54 -15.10 6.45 -13.66
N PRO A 55 -16.27 6.10 -14.21
CA PRO A 55 -17.54 6.70 -13.79
C PRO A 55 -17.91 6.36 -12.34
N SER A 56 -17.46 5.21 -11.84
CA SER A 56 -17.71 4.72 -10.47
C SER A 56 -16.49 4.02 -9.89
N TRP A 57 -16.39 4.00 -8.56
CA TRP A 57 -15.40 3.19 -7.83
C TRP A 57 -15.51 1.69 -8.15
N HIS A 58 -16.72 1.20 -8.48
CA HIS A 58 -16.94 -0.20 -8.88
C HIS A 58 -16.41 -0.52 -10.28
N ASP A 59 -16.14 0.50 -11.10
CA ASP A 59 -15.66 0.34 -12.48
C ASP A 59 -14.13 0.39 -12.55
N ILE A 60 -13.43 0.54 -11.41
CA ILE A 60 -11.97 0.49 -11.37
C ILE A 60 -11.53 -0.95 -11.58
N ASN A 61 -10.96 -1.21 -12.75
CA ASN A 61 -10.38 -2.52 -13.05
C ASN A 61 -9.15 -2.80 -12.16
N GLN A 62 -8.81 -4.08 -12.04
CA GLN A 62 -7.69 -4.53 -11.20
C GLN A 62 -6.34 -3.94 -11.64
N GLU A 63 -6.15 -3.69 -12.94
CA GLU A 63 -4.92 -3.10 -13.47
C GLU A 63 -4.68 -1.69 -12.92
N LYS A 64 -5.71 -0.83 -12.94
CA LYS A 64 -5.66 0.52 -12.36
C LYS A 64 -5.45 0.49 -10.85
N LEU A 65 -6.08 -0.47 -10.15
CA LEU A 65 -5.85 -0.67 -8.71
C LEU A 65 -4.40 -1.06 -8.44
N ASN A 66 -3.83 -1.99 -9.21
CA ASN A 66 -2.45 -2.41 -9.07
C ASN A 66 -1.47 -1.26 -9.35
N HIS A 67 -1.74 -0.45 -10.37
CA HIS A 67 -0.92 0.72 -10.70
C HIS A 67 -0.98 1.78 -9.59
N MET A 68 -2.17 2.07 -9.06
CA MET A 68 -2.36 2.95 -7.91
C MET A 68 -1.58 2.43 -6.69
N TRP A 69 -1.66 1.14 -6.41
CA TRP A 69 -0.99 0.53 -5.27
C TRP A 69 0.53 0.56 -5.42
N ALA A 70 1.07 0.28 -6.61
CA ALA A 70 2.49 0.40 -6.90
C ALA A 70 3.01 1.83 -6.67
N ALA A 71 2.23 2.87 -7.03
CA ALA A 71 2.58 4.26 -6.76
C ALA A 71 2.63 4.58 -5.25
N VAL A 72 1.75 3.95 -4.46
CA VAL A 72 1.76 4.07 -2.99
C VAL A 72 2.98 3.35 -2.38
N GLU A 73 3.22 2.10 -2.76
CA GLU A 73 4.33 1.27 -2.25
C GLU A 73 5.71 1.82 -2.64
N HIS A 74 5.80 2.51 -3.78
CA HIS A 74 7.03 3.20 -4.18
C HIS A 74 7.47 4.28 -3.17
N LYS A 75 6.55 4.82 -2.37
CA LYS A 75 6.84 5.92 -1.44
C LYS A 75 6.66 5.55 0.03
N PHE A 76 5.80 4.59 0.33
CA PHE A 76 5.43 4.23 1.69
C PHE A 76 5.60 2.74 1.97
N LEU A 77 6.09 2.42 3.16
CA LEU A 77 6.10 1.06 3.71
C LEU A 77 4.97 0.95 4.73
N SER A 78 4.09 -0.04 4.58
CA SER A 78 3.04 -0.29 5.57
C SER A 78 3.61 -1.03 6.79
N VAL A 79 3.16 -0.64 7.97
CA VAL A 79 3.39 -1.34 9.24
C VAL A 79 2.04 -1.55 9.91
N HIS A 80 1.68 -2.81 10.17
CA HIS A 80 0.42 -3.13 10.85
C HIS A 80 0.63 -3.10 12.36
N MET A 81 -0.16 -2.29 13.07
CA MET A 81 -0.10 -2.23 14.54
C MET A 81 -0.63 -3.50 15.23
N ASN A 82 -1.36 -4.36 14.50
CA ASN A 82 -2.01 -5.54 15.06
C ASN A 82 -1.06 -6.75 15.26
N ASP A 83 0.18 -6.69 14.77
CA ASP A 83 1.15 -7.78 14.93
C ASP A 83 1.72 -7.87 16.36
N HIS A 84 1.20 -7.12 17.33
CA HIS A 84 1.57 -7.14 18.75
C HIS A 84 0.41 -7.50 19.69
N ARG A 85 -0.63 -8.19 19.19
CA ARG A 85 -1.78 -8.62 20.00
C ARG A 85 -1.53 -9.86 20.86
N ASP A 86 -0.31 -10.38 20.93
CA ASP A 86 -0.01 -11.64 21.62
C ASP A 86 0.43 -11.51 23.09
N HIS A 87 0.39 -10.33 23.71
CA HIS A 87 0.80 -10.14 25.12
C HIS A 87 -0.22 -9.39 25.99
N ILE A 88 -1.50 -9.79 25.93
CA ILE A 88 -2.46 -9.45 27.00
C ILE A 88 -3.29 -10.71 27.33
N PHE A 89 -2.74 -11.56 28.18
CA PHE A 89 -3.49 -12.44 29.10
C PHE A 89 -2.74 -12.50 30.43
#